data_AF-A0A653PJG2-F1
#
_entry.id   AF-A0A653PJG2-F1
#
_cell.length_a   1.000
_cell.length_b   1.000
_cell.length_c   1.000
_cell.angle_alpha   90.00
_cell.angle_beta   90.00
_cell.angle_gamma   90.00
#
_symmetry.space_group_name_H-M   'P 1'
#
loop_
_entity.id
_entity.type
_entity.pdbx_description
1 polymer ?
#
loop_
_entity_poly.entity_id
_entity_poly.type
_entity_poly.pdbx_seq_one_letter_code
_entity_poly.pdbx_strand_id
1 'polypeptide(L)'
;MVSSGELLVTCGSQMGLFLAATAILDASQVIAVENPGYSLTWAAFRAAGARVVGVPVDSQGIDIGKLAALAEREPALKAVYVTPHHRYPTTVTLGAPRRG
;
A
#
# COMPACT_ATOMS: atom_id res chain seq x y z
N MET A 1 -17.73 14.42 6.20
CA MET A 1 -17.51 14.10 7.62
C MET A 1 -17.36 12.60 7.73
N VAL A 2 -16.19 12.10 8.14
CA VAL A 2 -16.04 10.70 8.54
C VAL A 2 -16.12 10.71 10.06
N SER A 3 -17.11 10.03 10.63
CA SER A 3 -17.27 9.90 12.08
C SER A 3 -16.16 8.99 12.62
N SER A 4 -15.56 9.36 13.74
CA SER A 4 -14.59 8.49 14.42
C SER A 4 -15.33 7.24 14.93
N GLY A 5 -14.89 6.04 14.52
CA GLY A 5 -15.26 4.78 15.18
C GLY A 5 -16.04 3.72 14.39
N GLU A 6 -15.90 3.61 13.06
CA GLU A 6 -16.43 2.44 12.34
C GLU A 6 -15.43 1.27 12.38
N LEU A 7 -15.71 0.26 13.22
CA LEU A 7 -14.89 -0.95 13.37
C LEU A 7 -15.55 -2.13 12.64
N LEU A 8 -14.84 -2.74 11.69
CA LEU A 8 -15.24 -3.98 11.04
C LEU A 8 -14.37 -5.14 11.54
N VAL A 9 -14.99 -6.14 12.17
CA VAL A 9 -14.31 -7.38 12.57
C VAL A 9 -14.09 -8.25 11.32
N THR A 10 -12.86 -8.74 11.12
CA THR A 10 -12.49 -9.57 9.98
C THR A 10 -11.80 -10.86 10.43
N CYS A 11 -11.81 -11.89 9.59
CA CYS A 11 -11.06 -13.14 9.84
C CYS A 11 -9.56 -12.97 9.55
N GLY A 12 -8.94 -11.93 10.12
CA GLY A 12 -7.53 -11.63 9.98
C GLY A 12 -7.19 -10.55 8.93
N SER A 13 -5.92 -10.12 8.95
CA SER A 13 -5.43 -8.98 8.17
C SER A 13 -5.57 -9.14 6.66
N GLN A 14 -5.47 -10.37 6.15
CA GLN A 14 -5.64 -10.65 4.72
C GLN A 14 -7.07 -10.43 4.23
N MET A 15 -8.06 -10.86 5.02
CA MET A 15 -9.47 -10.60 4.69
C MET A 15 -9.78 -9.10 4.77
N GLY A 16 -9.29 -8.41 5.80
CA GLY A 16 -9.47 -6.96 5.91
C GLY A 16 -8.83 -6.20 4.75
N LEU A 17 -7.63 -6.60 4.34
CA LEU A 17 -6.94 -5.99 3.20
C LEU A 17 -7.67 -6.26 1.88
N PHE A 18 -8.15 -7.49 1.67
CA PHE A 18 -8.95 -7.83 0.50
C PHE A 18 -10.22 -6.98 0.42
N LEU A 19 -10.98 -6.90 1.52
CA LEU A 19 -12.21 -6.09 1.59
C LEU A 19 -11.93 -4.61 1.30
N ALA A 20 -10.89 -4.05 1.92
CA ALA A 20 -10.47 -2.67 1.68
C ALA A 20 -10.08 -2.44 0.22
N ALA A 21 -9.30 -3.36 -0.37
CA ALA A 21 -8.89 -3.29 -1.77
C ALA A 21 -10.11 -3.31 -2.70
N THR A 22 -11.03 -4.26 -2.52
CA THR A 22 -12.24 -4.37 -3.35
C THR A 22 -13.21 -3.19 -3.19
N ALA A 23 -13.17 -2.50 -2.05
CA ALA A 23 -14.04 -1.35 -1.81
C ALA A 23 -13.54 -0.07 -2.48
N ILE A 24 -12.23 0.05 -2.73
CA ILE A 24 -11.61 1.31 -3.21
C ILE A 24 -10.96 1.21 -4.58
N LEU A 25 -10.69 -0.01 -5.07
CA LEU A 25 -9.98 -0.29 -6.31
C LEU A 25 -10.87 -0.89 -7.40
N ASP A 26 -10.51 -0.62 -8.65
CA ASP A 26 -11.09 -1.25 -9.83
C ASP A 26 -10.02 -1.41 -10.95
N ALA A 27 -10.43 -1.95 -12.11
CA ALA A 27 -9.55 -2.27 -13.23
C ALA A 27 -8.89 -1.05 -13.92
N SER A 28 -9.40 0.15 -13.70
CA SER A 28 -8.83 1.40 -14.24
C SER A 28 -7.76 2.01 -13.35
N GLN A 29 -7.53 1.45 -12.16
CA GLN A 29 -6.74 2.08 -11.11
C GLN A 29 -5.39 1.41 -10.85
N VAL A 30 -4.48 2.19 -10.28
CA VAL A 30 -3.13 1.77 -9.91
C VAL A 30 -2.93 1.88 -8.42
N ILE A 31 -2.23 0.89 -7.85
CA ILE A 31 -1.74 0.94 -6.48
C ILE A 31 -0.21 0.83 -6.47
N ALA A 32 0.42 1.74 -5.74
CA ALA A 32 1.85 1.68 -5.46
C ALA A 32 2.11 0.80 -4.24
N VAL A 33 3.11 -0.08 -4.34
CA VAL A 33 3.50 -1.01 -3.27
C VAL A 33 5.01 -0.97 -3.06
N GLU A 34 5.46 -1.25 -1.85
CA GLU A 34 6.88 -1.46 -1.55
C GLU A 34 7.48 -2.59 -2.41
N ASN A 35 8.68 -2.39 -2.97
CA ASN A 35 9.46 -3.41 -3.70
C ASN A 35 10.96 -3.36 -3.28
N PRO A 36 11.52 -4.42 -2.67
CA PRO A 36 10.86 -5.69 -2.31
C PRO A 36 9.75 -5.51 -1.28
N GLY A 37 8.73 -6.37 -1.33
CA GLY A 37 7.54 -6.28 -0.47
C GLY A 37 6.77 -7.61 -0.37
N TYR A 38 5.60 -7.56 0.28
CA TYR A 38 4.81 -8.76 0.60
C TYR A 38 3.93 -9.21 -0.58
N SER A 39 4.31 -10.32 -1.22
CA SER A 39 3.68 -10.84 -2.44
C SER A 39 2.19 -11.19 -2.28
N LEU A 40 1.76 -11.64 -1.10
CA LEU A 40 0.35 -11.99 -0.84
C LEU A 40 -0.56 -10.76 -0.88
N THR A 41 -0.09 -9.63 -0.36
CA THR A 41 -0.79 -8.34 -0.48
C THR A 41 -0.96 -7.93 -1.94
N TRP A 42 0.06 -8.13 -2.78
CA TRP A 42 -0.04 -7.79 -4.19
C TRP A 42 -1.10 -8.63 -4.92
N ALA A 43 -1.29 -9.89 -4.50
CA ALA A 43 -2.33 -10.75 -5.04
C ALA A 43 -3.73 -10.21 -4.71
N ALA A 44 -3.96 -9.69 -3.51
CA ALA A 44 -5.25 -9.09 -3.13
C ALA A 44 -5.60 -7.88 -4.00
N PHE A 45 -4.62 -7.00 -4.30
CA PHE A 45 -4.85 -5.85 -5.16
C PHE A 45 -5.10 -6.23 -6.63
N ARG A 46 -4.37 -7.22 -7.14
CA ARG A 46 -4.63 -7.76 -8.48
C ARG A 46 -6.00 -8.42 -8.56
N ALA A 47 -6.43 -9.11 -7.51
CA ALA A 47 -7.76 -9.71 -7.43
C ALA A 47 -8.87 -8.64 -7.39
N ALA A 48 -8.60 -7.46 -6.84
CA ALA A 48 -9.47 -6.28 -6.94
C ALA A 48 -9.41 -5.58 -8.32
N GLY A 49 -8.63 -6.10 -9.27
CA GLY A 49 -8.51 -5.57 -10.63
C GLY A 49 -7.43 -4.51 -10.81
N ALA A 50 -6.85 -3.97 -9.74
CA ALA A 50 -5.88 -2.90 -9.85
C ALA A 50 -4.54 -3.37 -10.44
N ARG A 51 -3.90 -2.47 -11.18
CA ARG A 51 -2.50 -2.63 -11.57
C ARG A 51 -1.58 -2.30 -10.40
N VAL A 52 -0.71 -3.24 -10.06
CA VAL A 52 0.25 -3.12 -8.96
C VAL A 52 1.60 -2.62 -9.49
N VAL A 53 2.08 -1.49 -8.98
CA VAL A 53 3.38 -0.91 -9.35
C VAL A 53 4.30 -0.88 -8.13
N GLY A 54 5.45 -1.56 -8.25
CA GLY A 54 6.45 -1.59 -7.19
C GLY A 54 7.29 -0.31 -7.14
N VAL A 55 7.48 0.23 -5.95
CA VAL A 55 8.36 1.37 -5.67
C VAL A 55 9.53 0.88 -4.82
N PRO A 56 10.78 1.18 -5.22
CA PRO A 56 11.97 0.77 -4.48
C PRO A 56 11.95 1.19 -3.01
N VAL A 57 12.53 0.34 -2.18
CA VAL A 57 12.62 0.53 -0.74
C VAL A 57 14.09 0.65 -0.32
N ASP A 58 14.40 1.62 0.53
CA ASP A 58 15.69 1.84 1.15
C ASP A 58 15.65 1.58 2.67
N SER A 59 16.78 1.84 3.35
CA SER A 59 16.90 1.73 4.80
C SER A 59 15.97 2.67 5.58
N GLN A 60 15.32 3.63 4.92
CA GLN A 60 14.46 4.64 5.50
C GLN A 60 12.99 4.49 5.09
N GLY A 61 12.64 3.61 4.16
CA GLY A 61 11.27 3.58 3.66
C GLY A 61 11.13 3.17 2.22
N ILE A 62 9.89 3.19 1.75
CA ILE A 62 9.61 3.43 0.35
C ILE A 62 10.33 4.72 -0.10
N ASP A 63 10.94 4.69 -1.30
CA ASP A 63 11.60 5.84 -1.91
C ASP A 63 10.55 6.88 -2.31
N ILE A 64 10.45 7.95 -1.50
CA ILE A 64 9.46 9.02 -1.67
C ILE A 64 9.67 9.77 -3.00
N GLY A 65 10.92 9.93 -3.46
CA GLY A 65 11.21 10.60 -4.73
C GLY A 65 10.67 9.79 -5.91
N LYS A 66 10.86 8.47 -5.88
CA LYS A 66 10.30 7.58 -6.92
C LYS A 66 8.79 7.44 -6.83
N LEU A 67 8.22 7.51 -5.64
CA LEU A 67 6.78 7.53 -5.43
C LEU A 67 6.15 8.82 -5.99
N ALA A 68 6.76 9.98 -5.71
CA ALA A 68 6.30 11.27 -6.25
C ALA A 68 6.36 11.30 -7.79
N ALA A 69 7.49 10.88 -8.36
CA ALA A 69 7.64 10.76 -9.81
C ALA A 69 6.67 9.74 -10.43
N LEU A 70 6.22 8.73 -9.66
CA LEU A 70 5.16 7.81 -10.09
C LEU A 70 3.80 8.51 -10.08
N ALA A 71 3.47 9.23 -9.02
CA ALA A 71 2.22 9.97 -8.92
C ALA A 71 2.05 11.02 -10.03
N GLU A 72 3.13 11.69 -10.43
CA GLU A 72 3.10 12.67 -11.52
C GLU A 72 2.81 12.04 -12.90
N ARG A 73 3.37 10.87 -13.18
CA ARG A 73 3.22 10.20 -14.49
C ARG A 73 2.01 9.27 -14.57
N GLU A 74 1.44 8.90 -13.43
CA GLU A 74 0.38 7.90 -13.32
C GLU A 74 -0.91 8.54 -12.79
N PRO A 75 -1.76 9.10 -13.66
CA PRO A 75 -3.01 9.74 -13.23
C PRO A 75 -4.01 8.76 -12.61
N ALA A 76 -3.84 7.45 -12.85
CA ALA A 76 -4.67 6.40 -12.26
C ALA A 76 -4.18 5.93 -10.87
N LEU A 77 -3.11 6.52 -10.31
CA LEU A 77 -2.62 6.16 -8.98
C LEU A 77 -3.65 6.53 -7.91
N LYS A 78 -4.30 5.50 -7.35
CA LYS A 78 -5.37 5.65 -6.35
C LYS A 78 -4.88 5.57 -4.92
N ALA A 79 -3.92 4.67 -4.67
CA ALA A 79 -3.52 4.30 -3.32
C ALA A 79 -2.04 3.90 -3.24
N VAL A 80 -1.51 3.92 -2.03
CA VAL A 80 -0.17 3.42 -1.69
C VAL A 80 -0.29 2.46 -0.52
N TYR A 81 0.32 1.28 -0.62
CA TYR A 81 0.44 0.33 0.48
C TYR A 81 1.86 0.32 1.02
N VAL A 82 2.00 0.64 2.31
CA VAL A 82 3.28 0.71 3.03
C VAL A 82 3.23 -0.14 4.29
N THR A 83 4.37 -0.67 4.72
CA THR A 83 4.49 -1.52 5.93
C THR A 83 5.34 -0.81 6.99
N PRO A 84 4.74 0.00 7.90
CA PRO A 84 5.50 0.98 8.67
C PRO A 84 6.32 0.43 9.86
N HIS A 85 6.00 -0.74 10.39
CA HIS A 85 6.73 -1.38 11.50
C HIS A 85 6.69 -2.91 11.36
N HIS A 86 7.83 -3.55 11.65
CA HIS A 86 8.12 -4.98 11.40
C HIS A 86 8.09 -5.35 9.90
N ARG A 87 9.02 -4.74 9.15
CA ARG A 87 9.47 -5.29 7.88
C ARG A 87 9.98 -6.72 8.11
N TYR A 88 9.23 -7.69 7.62
CA TYR A 88 9.74 -9.04 7.45
C TYR A 88 10.42 -9.09 6.08
N PRO A 89 11.74 -9.37 5.95
CA PRO A 89 12.68 -9.87 6.96
C PRO A 89 13.67 -8.82 7.52
N THR A 90 13.54 -7.53 7.19
CA THR A 90 14.50 -6.49 7.62
C THR A 90 13.95 -5.63 8.75
N THR A 91 14.37 -5.87 9.99
CA THR A 91 14.00 -5.18 11.25
C THR A 91 14.33 -3.67 11.31
N VAL A 92 13.90 -2.87 10.33
CA VAL A 92 14.08 -1.43 10.31
C VAL A 92 12.73 -0.73 10.50
N THR A 93 12.66 0.09 11.55
CA THR A 93 11.54 0.95 11.91
C THR A 93 11.61 2.24 11.10
N LEU A 94 10.50 2.65 10.46
CA LEU A 94 10.43 3.96 9.79
C LEU A 94 10.64 5.09 10.81
N GLY A 95 11.66 5.92 10.58
CA GLY A 95 11.86 7.16 11.30
C GLY A 95 10.69 8.14 11.06
N ALA A 96 10.33 8.90 12.09
CA ALA A 96 9.24 9.88 12.10
C ALA A 96 9.18 10.93 10.97
N PRO A 97 10.27 11.33 10.25
CA PRO A 97 10.18 12.47 9.32
C PRO A 97 9.38 12.25 8.03
N ARG A 98 8.95 11.01 7.70
CA ARG A 98 8.31 10.67 6.42
C ARG A 98 6.79 10.43 6.51
N ARG A 99 6.17 10.77 7.65
CA ARG A 99 4.72 10.58 7.90
C ARG A 99 3.88 11.84 7.66
N GLY A 100 4.48 12.90 7.10
CA GLY A 100 3.83 14.18 6.81
C GLY A 100 3.40 14.30 5.35
#